data_AF-A0A7V8NSI2-F1
#
_entry.id   AF-A0A7V8NSI2-F1
#
_cell.length_a   1.000
_cell.length_b   1.000
_cell.length_c   1.000
_cell.angle_alpha   90.00
_cell.angle_beta   90.00
_cell.angle_gamma   90.00
#
_symmetry.space_group_name_H-M   'P 1'
#
loop_
_entity.id
_entity.type
_entity.pdbx_description
1 polymer ?
#
loop_
_entity_poly.entity_id
_entity_poly.type
_entity_poly.pdbx_seq_one_letter_code
_entity_poly.pdbx_strand_id
1 'polypeptide(L)'
;MRAKVENLARLYPPFYTILPYNKELGGFPHEKAVVDWLQLAAPQAKLKDVRGQIAAMRPIKSPGEIAFLKRAIDLSLDAQLEAMKMMRPGLYEYQVSAKMVEVHAMGGSEAEGYAPIVGAGPNSTALHYDKLSRKIENGDVVVLDVGAQYSGYSADITRTLPAGGRFTARQREIYQIVLGAQNAALAALKPGAHFSCRSKKDGLMNIAYDYINSHGKDREGKPLGQYFIHGLGHQIGLNVHDPGDYCSPLQPGMVVTVEPGIYIPEENLGVRIEDDVLITDSGYKLLSERLPRDPAEIERIMAEGAKARVTQEHASAGRDSNSSEGTESAEEIKNLIAKYAKSVGDADTELASQIWWNSPEASFIHPLGHEHGFEQIKQNVYTRLMGGTFSERKLSVHDVAVQVLGDAAVAE
;
A
#
# COMPACT_ATOMS: atom_id res chain seq x y z
N MET A 1 19.50 32.94 -20.91
CA MET A 1 19.74 31.48 -20.94
C MET A 1 20.16 30.99 -22.32
N ARG A 2 19.36 31.25 -23.38
CA ARG A 2 19.64 30.84 -24.78
C ARG A 2 21.08 31.09 -25.26
N ALA A 3 21.59 32.32 -25.18
CA ALA A 3 22.95 32.63 -25.62
C ALA A 3 24.06 31.82 -24.91
N LYS A 4 23.85 31.43 -23.64
CA LYS A 4 24.79 30.54 -22.93
C LYS A 4 24.75 29.13 -23.50
N VAL A 5 23.55 28.60 -23.78
CA VAL A 5 23.36 27.27 -24.37
C VAL A 5 23.91 27.20 -25.79
N GLU A 6 23.70 28.25 -26.61
CA GLU A 6 24.30 28.39 -27.93
C GLU A 6 25.82 28.36 -27.89
N ASN A 7 26.42 29.10 -26.95
CA ASN A 7 27.87 29.11 -26.77
C ASN A 7 28.39 27.74 -26.30
N LEU A 8 27.73 27.12 -25.33
CA LEU A 8 28.07 25.78 -24.85
C LEU A 8 28.00 24.74 -25.97
N ALA A 9 27.01 24.80 -26.86
CA ALA A 9 26.87 23.87 -27.97
C ALA A 9 27.98 23.99 -29.02
N ARG A 10 28.69 25.13 -29.09
CA ARG A 10 29.89 25.29 -29.93
C ARG A 10 31.11 24.61 -29.30
N LEU A 11 31.20 24.64 -27.98
CA LEU A 11 32.33 24.08 -27.22
C LEU A 11 32.15 22.58 -26.96
N TYR A 12 30.92 22.12 -26.78
CA TYR A 12 30.55 20.76 -26.40
C TYR A 12 29.44 20.24 -27.33
N PRO A 13 29.78 19.53 -28.42
CA PRO A 13 28.80 19.05 -29.38
C PRO A 13 27.70 18.12 -28.81
N PRO A 14 27.97 17.22 -27.83
CA PRO A 14 26.93 16.38 -27.25
C PRO A 14 26.31 17.01 -26.00
N PHE A 15 24.98 17.13 -25.97
CA PHE A 15 24.23 17.47 -24.77
C PHE A 15 23.50 16.23 -24.27
N TYR A 16 23.75 15.86 -23.01
CA TYR A 16 23.05 14.77 -22.34
C TYR A 16 21.79 15.31 -21.67
N THR A 17 20.64 14.72 -22.00
CA THR A 17 19.33 15.07 -21.43
C THR A 17 18.43 13.84 -21.44
N ILE A 18 17.26 13.92 -20.82
CA ILE A 18 16.23 12.89 -20.98
C ILE A 18 15.52 13.14 -22.31
N LEU A 19 15.52 12.14 -23.18
CA LEU A 19 14.82 12.20 -24.47
C LEU A 19 13.40 11.63 -24.34
N PRO A 20 12.40 12.17 -25.07
CA PRO A 20 11.08 11.57 -25.14
C PRO A 20 11.13 10.09 -25.54
N TYR A 21 10.17 9.29 -25.05
CA TYR A 21 10.05 7.89 -25.46
C TYR A 21 9.56 7.75 -26.91
N ASN A 22 10.02 6.72 -27.63
CA ASN A 22 9.60 6.45 -29.01
C ASN A 22 8.14 5.98 -29.14
N LYS A 23 7.56 5.46 -28.04
CA LYS A 23 6.13 5.11 -27.92
C LYS A 23 5.61 5.75 -26.63
N GLU A 24 4.74 6.73 -26.78
CA GLU A 24 4.10 7.41 -25.65
C GLU A 24 2.84 6.64 -25.23
N LEU A 25 2.81 6.18 -23.98
CA LEU A 25 1.57 5.86 -23.27
C LEU A 25 1.54 6.78 -22.05
N GLY A 26 0.97 7.98 -22.20
CA GLY A 26 0.67 8.87 -21.08
C GLY A 26 1.39 10.23 -21.05
N GLY A 27 2.37 10.47 -21.93
CA GLY A 27 2.95 11.80 -22.20
C GLY A 27 3.73 12.40 -21.03
N PHE A 28 5.04 12.59 -21.20
CA PHE A 28 5.82 13.51 -20.37
C PHE A 28 6.06 14.81 -21.17
N PRO A 29 5.04 15.70 -21.29
CA PRO A 29 5.13 16.88 -22.14
C PRO A 29 6.28 17.81 -21.75
N HIS A 30 6.74 17.73 -20.50
CA HIS A 30 7.90 18.47 -20.02
C HIS A 30 9.21 17.99 -20.66
N GLU A 31 9.42 16.68 -20.85
CA GLU A 31 10.61 16.14 -21.53
C GLU A 31 10.67 16.62 -22.97
N LYS A 32 9.53 16.54 -23.67
CA LYS A 32 9.42 17.03 -25.05
C LYS A 32 9.64 18.55 -25.12
N ALA A 33 9.04 19.32 -24.22
CA ALA A 33 9.21 20.78 -24.19
C ALA A 33 10.68 21.19 -23.96
N VAL A 34 11.40 20.47 -23.07
CA VAL A 34 12.84 20.69 -22.85
C VAL A 34 13.65 20.35 -24.10
N VAL A 35 13.38 19.22 -24.74
CA VAL A 35 14.07 18.82 -25.98
C VAL A 35 13.80 19.79 -27.13
N ASP A 36 12.55 20.17 -27.35
CA ASP A 36 12.16 21.15 -28.38
C ASP A 36 12.87 22.51 -28.13
N TRP A 37 12.91 22.96 -26.88
CA TRP A 37 13.60 24.20 -26.51
C TRP A 37 15.11 24.11 -26.74
N LEU A 38 15.75 22.99 -26.39
CA LEU A 38 17.17 22.77 -26.63
C LEU A 38 17.51 22.74 -28.11
N GLN A 39 16.68 22.10 -28.94
CA GLN A 39 16.84 22.08 -30.40
C GLN A 39 16.66 23.48 -31.02
N LEU A 40 15.70 24.27 -30.52
CA LEU A 40 15.50 25.64 -30.96
C LEU A 40 16.66 26.57 -30.55
N ALA A 41 17.15 26.41 -29.32
CA ALA A 41 18.23 27.22 -28.78
C ALA A 41 19.59 26.84 -29.37
N ALA A 42 19.86 25.56 -29.61
CA ALA A 42 21.14 25.06 -30.10
C ALA A 42 20.95 23.94 -31.14
N PRO A 43 20.53 24.28 -32.38
CA PRO A 43 20.20 23.30 -33.40
C PRO A 43 21.38 22.40 -33.83
N GLN A 44 22.61 22.85 -33.59
CA GLN A 44 23.83 22.08 -33.84
C GLN A 44 24.16 21.05 -32.74
N ALA A 45 23.51 21.13 -31.58
CA ALA A 45 23.78 20.22 -30.47
C ALA A 45 23.25 18.81 -30.79
N LYS A 46 24.07 17.80 -30.55
CA LYS A 46 23.66 16.39 -30.63
C LYS A 46 23.11 15.97 -29.28
N LEU A 47 21.79 15.84 -29.19
CA LEU A 47 21.16 15.38 -27.96
C LEU A 47 21.38 13.87 -27.79
N LYS A 48 21.77 13.46 -26.58
CA LYS A 48 21.95 12.06 -26.19
C LYS A 48 21.11 11.78 -24.95
N ASP A 49 20.49 10.62 -24.94
CA ASP A 49 19.79 10.15 -23.76
C ASP A 49 20.78 9.82 -22.64
N VAL A 50 20.46 10.24 -21.42
CA VAL A 50 21.25 9.99 -20.21
C VAL A 50 20.64 8.86 -19.35
N ARG A 51 19.41 8.43 -19.64
CA ARG A 51 18.68 7.44 -18.83
C ARG A 51 19.44 6.13 -18.69
N GLY A 52 20.07 5.64 -19.77
CA GLY A 52 20.85 4.40 -19.72
C GLY A 52 22.04 4.47 -18.77
N GLN A 53 22.71 5.62 -18.70
CA GLN A 53 23.84 5.85 -17.81
C GLN A 53 23.37 5.94 -16.36
N ILE A 54 22.29 6.68 -16.09
CA ILE A 54 21.70 6.78 -14.74
C ILE A 54 21.21 5.40 -14.29
N ALA A 55 20.53 4.66 -15.17
CA ALA A 55 20.06 3.31 -14.93
C ALA A 55 21.21 2.35 -14.62
N ALA A 56 22.39 2.50 -15.24
CA ALA A 56 23.55 1.66 -14.96
C ALA A 56 24.24 1.99 -13.61
N MET A 57 24.00 3.18 -13.04
CA MET A 57 24.56 3.57 -11.74
C MET A 57 23.69 3.10 -10.56
N ARG A 58 22.38 2.99 -10.75
CA ARG A 58 21.41 2.64 -9.71
C ARG A 58 21.56 1.23 -9.10
N PRO A 59 22.02 0.18 -9.81
CA PRO A 59 22.04 -1.17 -9.28
C PRO A 59 22.84 -1.36 -7.99
N ILE A 60 24.00 -0.72 -7.88
CA ILE A 60 24.90 -0.85 -6.73
C ILE A 60 24.60 0.26 -5.74
N LYS A 61 24.01 -0.10 -4.59
CA LYS A 61 23.53 0.87 -3.62
C LYS A 61 24.67 1.33 -2.72
N SER A 62 24.80 2.63 -2.54
CA SER A 62 25.67 3.20 -1.52
C SER A 62 25.14 2.92 -0.10
N PRO A 63 25.98 3.05 0.95
CA PRO A 63 25.52 2.87 2.33
C PRO A 63 24.33 3.77 2.72
N GLY A 64 24.24 4.98 2.17
CA GLY A 64 23.11 5.89 2.42
C GLY A 64 21.81 5.38 1.78
N GLU A 65 21.88 4.86 0.56
CA GLU A 65 20.73 4.27 -0.14
C GLU A 65 20.23 3.02 0.58
N ILE A 66 21.15 2.17 1.06
CA ILE A 66 20.80 0.99 1.88
C ILE A 66 20.09 1.41 3.16
N ALA A 67 20.46 2.52 3.78
CA ALA A 67 19.79 3.02 4.98
C ALA A 67 18.33 3.42 4.71
N PHE A 68 18.05 4.07 3.58
CA PHE A 68 16.68 4.41 3.16
C PHE A 68 15.87 3.16 2.83
N LEU A 69 16.43 2.22 2.06
CA LEU A 69 15.80 0.93 1.78
C LEU A 69 15.47 0.17 3.06
N LYS A 70 16.41 0.07 4.00
CA LYS A 70 16.18 -0.59 5.28
C LYS A 70 15.02 0.06 6.04
N ARG A 71 14.89 1.39 6.01
CA ARG A 71 13.77 2.08 6.66
C ARG A 71 12.44 1.72 6.00
N ALA A 72 12.36 1.74 4.67
CA ALA A 72 11.16 1.31 3.95
C ALA A 72 10.80 -0.15 4.29
N ILE A 73 11.80 -1.05 4.28
CA ILE A 73 11.62 -2.47 4.61
C ILE A 73 11.09 -2.62 6.03
N ASP A 74 11.71 -1.98 7.02
CA ASP A 74 11.28 -2.07 8.42
C ASP A 74 9.81 -1.67 8.61
N LEU A 75 9.35 -0.63 7.90
CA LEU A 75 7.94 -0.21 7.91
C LEU A 75 7.03 -1.28 7.31
N SER A 76 7.43 -1.90 6.20
CA SER A 76 6.69 -3.00 5.58
C SER A 76 6.63 -4.25 6.45
N LEU A 77 7.70 -4.58 7.18
CA LEU A 77 7.66 -5.69 8.13
C LEU A 77 6.70 -5.39 9.29
N ASP A 78 6.68 -4.15 9.78
CA ASP A 78 5.74 -3.72 10.83
C ASP A 78 4.29 -3.85 10.35
N ALA A 79 4.00 -3.39 9.14
CA ALA A 79 2.67 -3.49 8.52
C ALA A 79 2.24 -4.95 8.32
N GLN A 80 3.14 -5.82 7.83
CA GLN A 80 2.87 -7.25 7.67
C GLN A 80 2.57 -7.92 9.01
N LEU A 81 3.29 -7.57 10.08
CA LEU A 81 3.04 -8.08 11.43
C LEU A 81 1.66 -7.62 11.97
N GLU A 82 1.28 -6.37 11.74
CA GLU A 82 -0.05 -5.88 12.12
C GLU A 82 -1.17 -6.54 11.29
N ALA A 83 -0.94 -6.77 10.00
CA ALA A 83 -1.85 -7.53 9.14
C ALA A 83 -2.05 -8.96 9.66
N MET A 84 -0.97 -9.68 10.00
CA MET A 84 -1.03 -11.00 10.64
C MET A 84 -1.86 -10.95 11.92
N LYS A 85 -1.61 -9.97 12.79
CA LYS A 85 -2.34 -9.85 14.05
C LYS A 85 -3.81 -9.63 13.81
N MET A 86 -4.23 -8.74 12.92
CA MET A 86 -5.65 -8.38 12.73
C MET A 86 -6.46 -9.38 11.89
N MET A 87 -5.79 -10.17 11.05
CA MET A 87 -6.42 -11.04 10.05
C MET A 87 -7.45 -11.98 10.69
N ARG A 88 -8.63 -12.03 10.06
CA ARG A 88 -9.75 -12.91 10.42
C ARG A 88 -10.77 -12.93 9.28
N PRO A 89 -11.58 -14.00 9.16
CA PRO A 89 -12.73 -13.99 8.27
C PRO A 89 -13.69 -12.85 8.62
N GLY A 90 -14.37 -12.31 7.60
CA GLY A 90 -15.33 -11.23 7.74
C GLY A 90 -14.79 -9.84 7.42
N LEU A 91 -13.46 -9.66 7.47
CA LEU A 91 -12.81 -8.45 6.95
C LEU A 91 -12.95 -8.36 5.44
N TYR A 92 -12.91 -7.15 4.90
CA TYR A 92 -12.66 -6.93 3.47
C TYR A 92 -11.17 -6.75 3.21
N GLU A 93 -10.73 -7.09 2.01
CA GLU A 93 -9.33 -6.91 1.56
C GLU A 93 -8.85 -5.46 1.75
N TYR A 94 -9.66 -4.46 1.41
CA TYR A 94 -9.32 -3.05 1.62
C TYR A 94 -9.11 -2.69 3.10
N GLN A 95 -9.73 -3.38 4.06
CA GLN A 95 -9.54 -3.09 5.49
C GLN A 95 -8.16 -3.54 5.97
N VAL A 96 -7.66 -4.65 5.42
CA VAL A 96 -6.29 -5.11 5.70
C VAL A 96 -5.30 -4.16 5.04
N SER A 97 -5.52 -3.81 3.76
CA SER A 97 -4.69 -2.82 3.05
C SER A 97 -4.63 -1.48 3.79
N ALA A 98 -5.77 -0.94 4.23
CA ALA A 98 -5.82 0.31 4.97
C ALA A 98 -5.02 0.27 6.28
N LYS A 99 -5.01 -0.86 7.00
CA LYS A 99 -4.17 -1.01 8.19
C LYS A 99 -2.69 -0.98 7.84
N MET A 100 -2.28 -1.67 6.77
CA MET A 100 -0.88 -1.71 6.35
C MET A 100 -0.38 -0.32 5.94
N VAL A 101 -1.16 0.39 5.13
CA VAL A 101 -0.88 1.78 4.71
C VAL A 101 -0.86 2.73 5.93
N GLU A 102 -1.75 2.54 6.90
CA GLU A 102 -1.74 3.33 8.15
C GLU A 102 -0.45 3.13 8.94
N VAL A 103 0.04 1.89 9.06
CA VAL A 103 1.32 1.59 9.72
C VAL A 103 2.49 2.26 8.99
N HIS A 104 2.50 2.20 7.65
CA HIS A 104 3.52 2.88 6.84
C HIS A 104 3.50 4.40 7.08
N ALA A 105 2.32 5.03 6.99
CA ALA A 105 2.15 6.46 7.15
C ALA A 105 2.57 6.94 8.56
N MET A 106 2.14 6.24 9.61
CA MET A 106 2.52 6.54 11.00
C MET A 106 4.02 6.39 11.24
N GLY A 107 4.68 5.53 10.47
CA GLY A 107 6.13 5.35 10.48
C GLY A 107 6.93 6.35 9.63
N GLY A 108 6.25 7.27 8.93
CA GLY A 108 6.88 8.30 8.11
C GLY A 108 7.12 7.93 6.65
N SER A 109 6.42 6.91 6.12
CA SER A 109 6.36 6.63 4.68
C SER A 109 5.63 7.77 3.97
N GLU A 110 6.22 8.35 2.91
CA GLU A 110 5.57 9.43 2.16
C GLU A 110 4.54 8.90 1.14
N ALA A 111 4.69 7.64 0.74
CA ALA A 111 3.83 6.93 -0.19
C ALA A 111 3.98 5.41 -0.02
N GLU A 112 3.19 4.64 -0.76
CA GLU A 112 3.44 3.22 -0.97
C GLU A 112 4.41 3.02 -2.14
N GLY A 113 5.22 1.96 -2.10
CA GLY A 113 6.14 1.64 -3.20
C GLY A 113 5.42 1.27 -4.50
N TYR A 114 4.21 0.74 -4.38
CA TYR A 114 3.31 0.31 -5.45
C TYR A 114 1.88 0.17 -4.89
N ALA A 115 0.91 -0.07 -5.77
CA ALA A 115 -0.47 -0.29 -5.33
C ALA A 115 -0.56 -1.56 -4.44
N PRO A 116 -1.06 -1.47 -3.20
CA PRO A 116 -1.15 -2.62 -2.31
C PRO A 116 -1.98 -3.77 -2.89
N ILE A 117 -1.47 -4.99 -2.76
CA ILE A 117 -2.14 -6.23 -3.15
C ILE A 117 -2.55 -7.00 -1.90
N VAL A 118 -3.86 -7.16 -1.72
CA VAL A 118 -4.45 -8.03 -0.69
C VAL A 118 -5.46 -8.94 -1.38
N GLY A 119 -4.99 -10.10 -1.84
CA GLY A 119 -5.78 -11.04 -2.63
C GLY A 119 -6.24 -12.23 -1.80
N ALA A 120 -7.53 -12.30 -1.49
CA ALA A 120 -8.13 -13.38 -0.72
C ALA A 120 -8.79 -14.46 -1.61
N GLY A 121 -8.58 -15.73 -1.26
CA GLY A 121 -9.17 -16.88 -1.95
C GLY A 121 -8.84 -16.86 -3.46
N PRO A 122 -9.84 -16.80 -4.37
CA PRO A 122 -9.58 -16.72 -5.81
C PRO A 122 -8.65 -15.56 -6.21
N ASN A 123 -8.74 -14.41 -5.54
CA ASN A 123 -7.93 -13.23 -5.84
C ASN A 123 -6.44 -13.44 -5.53
N SER A 124 -6.10 -14.40 -4.66
CA SER A 124 -4.69 -14.76 -4.39
C SER A 124 -3.97 -15.30 -5.64
N THR A 125 -4.72 -15.71 -6.68
CA THR A 125 -4.18 -16.29 -7.92
C THR A 125 -3.91 -15.25 -9.01
N ALA A 126 -4.28 -13.99 -8.79
CA ALA A 126 -3.97 -12.88 -9.68
C ALA A 126 -2.72 -12.14 -9.18
N LEU A 127 -1.69 -12.04 -10.04
CA LEU A 127 -0.38 -11.53 -9.64
C LEU A 127 -0.43 -10.11 -9.06
N HIS A 128 -1.07 -9.18 -9.79
CA HIS A 128 -1.21 -7.77 -9.42
C HIS A 128 -2.67 -7.41 -9.15
N TYR A 129 -3.29 -8.07 -8.16
CA TYR A 129 -4.67 -7.78 -7.76
C TYR A 129 -4.75 -6.53 -6.89
N ASP A 130 -5.34 -5.45 -7.41
CA ASP A 130 -5.41 -4.13 -6.74
C ASP A 130 -6.86 -3.65 -6.47
N LYS A 131 -7.87 -4.47 -6.81
CA LYS A 131 -9.28 -4.09 -6.66
C LYS A 131 -9.75 -4.04 -5.20
N LEU A 132 -9.15 -4.87 -4.33
CA LEU A 132 -9.32 -4.88 -2.87
C LEU A 132 -10.78 -4.90 -2.36
N SER A 133 -11.70 -5.51 -3.11
CA SER A 133 -13.15 -5.35 -2.86
C SER A 133 -13.84 -6.58 -2.27
N ARG A 134 -13.15 -7.72 -2.16
CA ARG A 134 -13.75 -8.98 -1.73
C ARG A 134 -13.75 -9.08 -0.20
N LYS A 135 -14.81 -9.67 0.33
CA LYS A 135 -14.86 -10.10 1.73
C LYS A 135 -14.01 -11.36 1.90
N ILE A 136 -13.16 -11.37 2.91
CA ILE A 136 -12.29 -12.49 3.28
C ILE A 136 -13.14 -13.54 3.98
N GLU A 137 -13.19 -14.75 3.41
CA GLU A 137 -13.99 -15.86 3.91
C GLU A 137 -13.14 -16.84 4.73
N ASN A 138 -13.82 -17.62 5.58
CA ASN A 138 -13.13 -18.69 6.30
C ASN A 138 -12.65 -19.77 5.33
N GLY A 139 -11.40 -20.21 5.50
CA GLY A 139 -10.75 -21.16 4.60
C GLY A 139 -10.03 -20.51 3.42
N ASP A 140 -10.12 -19.19 3.23
CA ASP A 140 -9.28 -18.50 2.25
C ASP A 140 -7.80 -18.49 2.68
N VAL A 141 -6.90 -18.48 1.69
CA VAL A 141 -5.58 -17.86 1.85
C VAL A 141 -5.66 -16.39 1.45
N VAL A 142 -4.78 -15.57 1.98
CA VAL A 142 -4.67 -14.14 1.66
C VAL A 142 -3.22 -13.81 1.33
N VAL A 143 -2.94 -13.44 0.09
CA VAL A 143 -1.63 -12.94 -0.34
C VAL A 143 -1.58 -11.45 -0.05
N LEU A 144 -0.61 -11.03 0.77
CA LEU A 144 -0.34 -9.66 1.14
C LEU A 144 0.99 -9.25 0.52
N ASP A 145 0.92 -8.51 -0.58
CA ASP A 145 2.08 -7.97 -1.27
C ASP A 145 1.96 -6.43 -1.22
N VAL A 146 2.67 -5.86 -0.25
CA VAL A 146 2.50 -4.47 0.17
C VAL A 146 3.83 -3.95 0.71
N GLY A 147 4.36 -2.91 0.06
CA GLY A 147 5.66 -2.31 0.37
C GLY A 147 5.56 -0.80 0.58
N ALA A 148 6.27 -0.29 1.59
CA ALA A 148 6.37 1.12 1.91
C ALA A 148 7.36 1.83 0.96
N GLN A 149 7.27 3.15 0.87
CA GLN A 149 8.29 3.99 0.27
C GLN A 149 8.82 5.00 1.29
N TYR A 150 10.15 5.03 1.47
CA TYR A 150 10.79 5.97 2.37
C TYR A 150 11.87 6.77 1.65
N SER A 151 11.74 8.10 1.61
CA SER A 151 12.64 9.01 0.90
C SER A 151 12.84 8.61 -0.57
N GLY A 152 11.76 8.13 -1.20
CA GLY A 152 11.73 7.66 -2.59
C GLY A 152 12.20 6.21 -2.79
N TYR A 153 12.73 5.52 -1.78
CA TYR A 153 13.16 4.12 -1.89
C TYR A 153 12.02 3.17 -1.50
N SER A 154 11.71 2.23 -2.39
CA SER A 154 10.62 1.25 -2.22
C SER A 154 11.14 -0.06 -1.64
N ALA A 155 10.42 -0.59 -0.64
CA ALA A 155 10.51 -1.98 -0.23
C ALA A 155 9.55 -2.85 -1.05
N ASP A 156 9.74 -4.16 -1.02
CA ASP A 156 8.82 -5.12 -1.65
C ASP A 156 8.74 -6.41 -0.83
N ILE A 157 7.57 -6.66 -0.24
CA ILE A 157 7.40 -7.73 0.75
C ILE A 157 6.06 -8.40 0.55
N THR A 158 6.12 -9.69 0.23
CA THR A 158 4.97 -10.59 0.18
C THR A 158 4.96 -11.61 1.33
N ARG A 159 3.81 -11.75 1.99
CA ARG A 159 3.47 -12.92 2.83
C ARG A 159 2.09 -13.44 2.48
N THR A 160 1.92 -14.76 2.58
CA THR A 160 0.62 -15.42 2.43
C THR A 160 0.12 -15.91 3.78
N LEU A 161 -1.12 -15.58 4.14
CA LEU A 161 -1.73 -15.91 5.44
C LEU A 161 -2.94 -16.83 5.26
N PRO A 162 -3.24 -17.74 6.22
CA PRO A 162 -4.53 -18.40 6.29
C PRO A 162 -5.55 -17.48 6.95
N ALA A 163 -6.64 -17.11 6.27
CA ALA A 163 -7.63 -16.16 6.78
C ALA A 163 -8.17 -16.52 8.19
N GLY A 164 -8.39 -17.82 8.43
CA GLY A 164 -8.86 -18.37 9.71
C GLY A 164 -7.78 -18.59 10.78
N GLY A 165 -6.52 -18.20 10.52
CA GLY A 165 -5.41 -18.36 11.46
C GLY A 165 -4.73 -19.73 11.47
N ARG A 166 -5.18 -20.67 10.63
CA ARG A 166 -4.54 -21.99 10.42
C ARG A 166 -4.61 -22.40 8.97
N PHE A 167 -3.50 -22.85 8.41
CA PHE A 167 -3.48 -23.42 7.07
C PHE A 167 -4.20 -24.76 7.06
N THR A 168 -5.02 -25.01 6.03
CA THR A 168 -5.46 -26.37 5.71
C THR A 168 -4.27 -27.22 5.25
N ALA A 169 -4.43 -28.54 5.22
CA ALA A 169 -3.35 -29.44 4.76
C ALA A 169 -2.84 -29.08 3.36
N ARG A 170 -3.75 -28.79 2.42
CA ARG A 170 -3.39 -28.40 1.05
C ARG A 170 -2.72 -27.02 0.98
N GLN A 171 -3.20 -26.05 1.74
CA GLN A 171 -2.57 -24.73 1.78
C GLN A 171 -1.16 -24.81 2.39
N ARG A 172 -1.00 -25.59 3.47
CA ARG A 172 0.29 -25.82 4.13
C ARG A 172 1.29 -26.51 3.19
N GLU A 173 0.83 -27.50 2.43
CA GLU A 173 1.64 -28.19 1.41
C GLU A 173 2.19 -27.18 0.39
N ILE A 174 1.31 -26.43 -0.28
CA ILE A 174 1.73 -25.45 -1.30
C ILE A 174 2.63 -24.37 -0.69
N TYR A 175 2.30 -23.88 0.50
CA TYR A 175 3.12 -22.90 1.21
C TYR A 175 4.53 -23.41 1.48
N GLN A 176 4.67 -24.64 1.97
CA GLN A 176 5.98 -25.22 2.26
C GLN A 176 6.80 -25.46 0.98
N ILE A 177 6.15 -25.77 -0.14
CA ILE A 177 6.84 -25.91 -1.43
C ILE A 177 7.39 -24.55 -1.89
N VAL A 178 6.59 -23.48 -1.80
CA VAL A 178 7.04 -22.12 -2.12
C VAL A 178 8.18 -21.68 -1.21
N LEU A 179 8.06 -21.90 0.10
CA LEU A 179 9.11 -21.61 1.09
C LEU A 179 10.40 -22.39 0.78
N GLY A 180 10.28 -23.67 0.43
CA GLY A 180 11.40 -24.50 0.04
C GLY A 180 12.10 -24.00 -1.22
N ALA A 181 11.33 -23.54 -2.22
CA ALA A 181 11.86 -22.95 -3.45
C ALA A 181 12.64 -21.66 -3.16
N GLN A 182 12.09 -20.82 -2.29
CA GLN A 182 12.75 -19.59 -1.84
C GLN A 182 14.07 -19.91 -1.14
N ASN A 183 14.07 -20.84 -0.20
CA ASN A 183 15.26 -21.25 0.53
C ASN A 183 16.31 -21.90 -0.40
N ALA A 184 15.89 -22.67 -1.41
CA ALA A 184 16.80 -23.25 -2.40
C ALA A 184 17.50 -22.16 -3.23
N ALA A 185 16.76 -21.13 -3.66
CA ALA A 185 17.33 -19.99 -4.36
C ALA A 185 18.26 -19.16 -3.46
N LEU A 186 17.85 -18.85 -2.23
CA LEU A 186 18.65 -18.12 -1.25
C LEU A 186 19.95 -18.86 -0.92
N ALA A 187 19.94 -20.18 -0.79
CA ALA A 187 21.15 -20.97 -0.54
C ALA A 187 22.18 -20.89 -1.67
N ALA A 188 21.74 -20.58 -2.90
CA ALA A 188 22.60 -20.38 -4.07
C ALA A 188 22.92 -18.90 -4.33
N LEU A 189 22.31 -17.97 -3.59
CA LEU A 189 22.43 -16.52 -3.78
C LEU A 189 23.80 -16.02 -3.28
N LYS A 190 24.61 -15.49 -4.20
CA LYS A 190 25.94 -14.92 -3.94
C LYS A 190 26.40 -14.03 -5.09
N PRO A 191 27.47 -13.22 -4.91
CA PRO A 191 28.12 -12.54 -6.03
C PRO A 191 28.45 -13.49 -7.17
N GLY A 192 28.17 -13.06 -8.40
CA GLY A 192 28.39 -13.85 -9.62
C GLY A 192 27.22 -14.77 -10.01
N ALA A 193 26.22 -14.98 -9.14
CA ALA A 193 25.05 -15.77 -9.49
C ALA A 193 24.19 -15.05 -10.54
N HIS A 194 23.55 -15.82 -11.44
CA HIS A 194 22.63 -15.28 -12.45
C HIS A 194 21.20 -15.37 -11.91
N PHE A 195 20.52 -14.22 -11.83
CA PHE A 195 19.26 -14.14 -11.10
C PHE A 195 18.08 -14.70 -11.91
N SER A 196 17.70 -14.04 -13.01
CA SER A 196 16.53 -14.40 -13.83
C SER A 196 16.90 -14.95 -15.22
N CYS A 197 18.18 -15.28 -15.44
CA CYS A 197 18.68 -15.77 -16.73
C CYS A 197 18.31 -17.26 -16.95
N ARG A 198 17.13 -17.53 -17.52
CA ARG A 198 16.64 -18.90 -17.77
C ARG A 198 17.56 -19.75 -18.66
N SER A 199 18.41 -19.14 -19.49
CA SER A 199 19.39 -19.86 -20.31
C SER A 199 20.57 -20.43 -19.51
N LYS A 200 20.76 -20.00 -18.26
CA LYS A 200 21.77 -20.52 -17.34
C LYS A 200 21.15 -21.61 -16.47
N LYS A 201 21.57 -22.86 -16.67
CA LYS A 201 21.01 -24.00 -15.93
C LYS A 201 21.14 -23.85 -14.41
N ASP A 202 22.22 -23.22 -13.95
CA ASP A 202 22.52 -22.91 -12.56
C ASP A 202 21.98 -21.54 -12.10
N GLY A 203 21.14 -20.89 -12.91
CA GLY A 203 20.47 -19.63 -12.55
C GLY A 203 19.44 -19.83 -11.45
N LEU A 204 19.28 -18.82 -10.59
CA LEU A 204 18.44 -18.92 -9.39
C LEU A 204 16.96 -19.17 -9.72
N MET A 205 16.44 -18.54 -10.78
CA MET A 205 15.10 -18.81 -11.31
C MET A 205 14.89 -20.29 -11.62
N ASN A 206 15.87 -20.95 -12.25
CA ASN A 206 15.76 -22.36 -12.61
C ASN A 206 15.83 -23.25 -11.36
N ILE A 207 16.66 -22.90 -10.37
CA ILE A 207 16.72 -23.61 -9.07
C ILE A 207 15.37 -23.57 -8.36
N ALA A 208 14.75 -22.39 -8.26
CA ALA A 208 13.43 -22.25 -7.63
C ALA A 208 12.34 -23.00 -8.42
N TYR A 209 12.35 -22.87 -9.75
CA TYR A 209 11.41 -23.57 -10.63
C TYR A 209 11.52 -25.09 -10.50
N ASP A 210 12.73 -25.64 -10.58
CA ASP A 210 12.98 -27.08 -10.49
C ASP A 210 12.60 -27.61 -9.10
N TYR A 211 12.81 -26.83 -8.04
CA TYR A 211 12.33 -27.16 -6.70
C TYR A 211 10.80 -27.31 -6.70
N ILE A 212 10.06 -26.28 -7.13
CA ILE A 212 8.59 -26.32 -7.21
C ILE A 212 8.11 -27.51 -8.05
N ASN A 213 8.74 -27.71 -9.20
CA ASN A 213 8.35 -28.73 -10.17
C ASN A 213 8.57 -30.17 -9.67
N SER A 214 9.44 -30.38 -8.68
CA SER A 214 9.79 -31.70 -8.15
C SER A 214 9.20 -32.04 -6.78
N HIS A 215 8.68 -31.07 -6.03
CA HIS A 215 8.29 -31.24 -4.62
C HIS A 215 6.78 -31.34 -4.37
N GLY A 216 5.94 -31.31 -5.41
CA GLY A 216 4.51 -31.52 -5.27
C GLY A 216 3.79 -31.68 -6.61
N LYS A 217 2.48 -31.95 -6.52
CA LYS A 217 1.62 -32.12 -7.68
C LYS A 217 0.31 -31.36 -7.50
N ASP A 218 -0.32 -31.02 -8.62
CA ASP A 218 -1.72 -30.61 -8.62
C ASP A 218 -2.67 -31.80 -8.36
N ARG A 219 -3.97 -31.51 -8.33
CA ARG A 219 -5.01 -32.54 -8.14
C ARG A 219 -5.12 -33.54 -9.28
N GLU A 220 -4.57 -33.23 -10.45
CA GLU A 220 -4.50 -34.13 -11.61
C GLU A 220 -3.20 -34.95 -11.63
N GLY A 221 -2.31 -34.75 -10.65
CA GLY A 221 -1.04 -35.45 -10.54
C GLY A 221 0.08 -34.89 -11.41
N LYS A 222 -0.09 -33.70 -11.99
CA LYS A 222 0.95 -33.03 -12.80
C LYS A 222 1.87 -32.19 -11.91
N PRO A 223 3.13 -31.97 -12.33
CA PRO A 223 4.07 -31.10 -11.63
C PRO A 223 3.55 -29.67 -11.45
N LEU A 224 3.94 -29.03 -10.33
CA LEU A 224 3.47 -27.68 -9.98
C LEU A 224 4.18 -26.55 -10.74
N GLY A 225 5.25 -26.81 -11.48
CA GLY A 225 6.03 -25.78 -12.16
C GLY A 225 5.21 -24.94 -13.15
N GLN A 226 4.14 -25.49 -13.73
CA GLN A 226 3.21 -24.75 -14.61
C GLN A 226 2.51 -23.56 -13.91
N TYR A 227 2.44 -23.57 -12.58
CA TYR A 227 1.80 -22.53 -11.79
C TYR A 227 2.78 -21.46 -11.27
N PHE A 228 4.09 -21.58 -11.57
CA PHE A 228 5.07 -20.53 -11.31
C PHE A 228 5.30 -19.69 -12.58
N ILE A 229 4.53 -18.61 -12.71
CA ILE A 229 4.30 -17.90 -13.98
C ILE A 229 5.01 -16.54 -14.13
N HIS A 230 5.87 -16.17 -13.18
CA HIS A 230 6.64 -14.91 -13.20
C HIS A 230 8.15 -15.15 -13.01
N GLY A 231 8.93 -14.07 -12.89
CA GLY A 231 10.35 -14.15 -12.53
C GLY A 231 10.54 -14.49 -11.05
N LEU A 232 11.76 -14.83 -10.64
CA LEU A 232 12.08 -15.07 -9.23
C LEU A 232 12.17 -13.78 -8.41
N GLY A 233 12.34 -12.63 -9.06
CA GLY A 233 12.41 -11.33 -8.43
C GLY A 233 12.93 -10.26 -9.39
N HIS A 234 13.22 -9.10 -8.83
CA HIS A 234 13.79 -7.93 -9.52
C HIS A 234 14.71 -7.13 -8.59
N GLN A 235 15.35 -6.09 -9.13
CA GLN A 235 16.09 -5.13 -8.33
C GLN A 235 15.10 -4.14 -7.71
N ILE A 236 15.42 -3.63 -6.52
CA ILE A 236 14.65 -2.61 -5.81
C ILE A 236 15.52 -1.38 -5.53
N GLY A 237 14.89 -0.22 -5.40
CA GLY A 237 15.57 1.05 -5.22
C GLY A 237 14.59 2.22 -5.24
N LEU A 238 14.89 3.24 -6.05
CA LEU A 238 14.00 4.39 -6.25
C LEU A 238 12.69 4.03 -6.98
N ASN A 239 12.64 2.84 -7.60
CA ASN A 239 11.42 2.21 -8.08
C ASN A 239 11.36 0.80 -7.47
N VAL A 240 10.15 0.28 -7.24
CA VAL A 240 9.96 -1.13 -6.86
C VAL A 240 10.61 -2.07 -7.88
N HIS A 241 10.33 -1.85 -9.17
CA HIS A 241 11.06 -2.48 -10.27
C HIS A 241 12.18 -1.53 -10.72
N ASP A 242 13.31 -1.57 -10.00
CA ASP A 242 14.49 -0.75 -10.26
C ASP A 242 15.18 -1.21 -11.57
N PRO A 243 15.76 -0.30 -12.37
CA PRO A 243 16.40 -0.69 -13.62
C PRO A 243 17.61 -1.59 -13.38
N GLY A 244 17.75 -2.62 -14.20
CA GLY A 244 18.90 -3.53 -14.16
C GLY A 244 18.84 -4.56 -15.28
N ASP A 245 19.99 -5.14 -15.61
CA ASP A 245 20.04 -6.33 -16.46
C ASP A 245 19.92 -7.58 -15.58
N TYR A 246 18.74 -8.20 -15.60
CA TYR A 246 18.44 -9.39 -14.80
C TYR A 246 19.16 -10.68 -15.27
N CYS A 247 19.83 -10.62 -16.43
CA CYS A 247 20.72 -11.69 -16.89
C CYS A 247 22.18 -11.45 -16.50
N SER A 248 22.54 -10.24 -16.04
CA SER A 248 23.89 -9.97 -15.56
C SER A 248 24.15 -10.64 -14.19
N PRO A 249 25.41 -11.02 -13.90
CA PRO A 249 25.76 -11.56 -12.60
C PRO A 249 25.53 -10.56 -11.46
N LEU A 250 25.02 -11.05 -10.33
CA LEU A 250 24.82 -10.25 -9.12
C LEU A 250 26.16 -9.73 -8.58
N GLN A 251 26.17 -8.52 -8.03
CA GLN A 251 27.36 -7.87 -7.46
C GLN A 251 27.08 -7.36 -6.05
N PRO A 252 28.11 -7.26 -5.19
CA PRO A 252 27.98 -6.66 -3.87
C PRO A 252 27.37 -5.25 -3.94
N GLY A 253 26.47 -4.94 -3.01
CA GLY A 253 25.73 -3.68 -2.97
C GLY A 253 24.44 -3.69 -3.78
N MET A 254 24.15 -4.70 -4.60
CA MET A 254 22.83 -4.87 -5.20
C MET A 254 21.79 -5.25 -4.14
N VAL A 255 20.55 -4.76 -4.29
CA VAL A 255 19.40 -5.21 -3.51
C VAL A 255 18.33 -5.74 -4.45
N VAL A 256 17.87 -6.96 -4.19
CA VAL A 256 16.90 -7.70 -5.03
C VAL A 256 15.81 -8.35 -4.17
N THR A 257 14.63 -8.52 -4.75
CA THR A 257 13.57 -9.38 -4.18
C THR A 257 13.87 -10.85 -4.44
N VAL A 258 13.31 -11.76 -3.64
CA VAL A 258 13.27 -13.21 -3.92
C VAL A 258 11.87 -13.74 -3.60
N GLU A 259 11.05 -13.86 -4.63
CA GLU A 259 9.58 -13.96 -4.58
C GLU A 259 8.99 -15.16 -5.35
N PRO A 260 9.40 -16.42 -5.11
CA PRO A 260 8.74 -17.54 -5.76
C PRO A 260 7.24 -17.60 -5.40
N GLY A 261 6.43 -18.09 -6.34
CA GLY A 261 5.00 -18.25 -6.11
C GLY A 261 4.37 -19.39 -6.93
N ILE A 262 3.26 -19.92 -6.40
CA ILE A 262 2.41 -20.94 -7.02
C ILE A 262 0.98 -20.41 -7.02
N TYR A 263 0.34 -20.38 -8.19
CA TYR A 263 -1.03 -19.88 -8.35
C TYR A 263 -1.88 -20.93 -9.05
N ILE A 264 -2.81 -21.56 -8.34
CA ILE A 264 -3.66 -22.66 -8.83
C ILE A 264 -5.13 -22.16 -8.87
N PRO A 265 -5.58 -21.54 -9.98
CA PRO A 265 -6.92 -20.95 -10.09
C PRO A 265 -8.06 -21.92 -9.77
N GLU A 266 -7.97 -23.16 -10.24
CA GLU A 266 -8.94 -24.22 -10.02
C GLU A 266 -9.05 -24.66 -8.55
N GLU A 267 -8.06 -24.33 -7.72
CA GLU A 267 -8.08 -24.55 -6.27
C GLU A 267 -8.36 -23.27 -5.47
N ASN A 268 -8.49 -22.10 -6.12
CA ASN A 268 -8.54 -20.78 -5.48
C ASN A 268 -7.36 -20.56 -4.50
N LEU A 269 -6.18 -21.06 -4.88
CA LEU A 269 -5.01 -21.14 -4.01
C LEU A 269 -3.80 -20.53 -4.69
N GLY A 270 -3.48 -19.30 -4.30
CA GLY A 270 -2.23 -18.61 -4.61
C GLY A 270 -1.38 -18.47 -3.36
N VAL A 271 -0.08 -18.72 -3.49
CA VAL A 271 0.91 -18.51 -2.43
C VAL A 271 2.15 -17.87 -3.05
N ARG A 272 2.57 -16.75 -2.47
CA ARG A 272 3.86 -16.09 -2.71
C ARG A 272 4.52 -15.75 -1.37
N ILE A 273 5.85 -15.89 -1.33
CA ILE A 273 6.68 -15.53 -0.18
C ILE A 273 7.86 -14.77 -0.75
N GLU A 274 8.07 -13.54 -0.26
CA GLU A 274 9.04 -12.62 -0.83
C GLU A 274 9.84 -11.90 0.22
N ASP A 275 11.12 -11.71 -0.08
CA ASP A 275 12.04 -11.01 0.80
C ASP A 275 13.00 -10.13 0.01
N ASP A 276 13.33 -8.99 0.62
CA ASP A 276 14.36 -8.08 0.15
C ASP A 276 15.74 -8.50 0.64
N VAL A 277 16.69 -8.59 -0.29
CA VAL A 277 18.00 -9.16 -0.04
C VAL A 277 19.13 -8.27 -0.55
N LEU A 278 20.07 -7.93 0.32
CA LEU A 278 21.31 -7.24 -0.01
C LEU A 278 22.40 -8.25 -0.37
N ILE A 279 23.00 -8.12 -1.55
CA ILE A 279 24.17 -8.90 -1.94
C ILE A 279 25.41 -8.33 -1.24
N THR A 280 26.16 -9.19 -0.54
CA THR A 280 27.39 -8.84 0.19
C THR A 280 28.61 -9.38 -0.55
N ASP A 281 29.82 -9.06 -0.08
CA ASP A 281 31.07 -9.50 -0.72
C ASP A 281 31.23 -11.03 -0.81
N SER A 282 30.57 -11.80 0.06
CA SER A 282 30.70 -13.25 0.15
C SER A 282 29.37 -14.02 0.08
N GLY A 283 28.24 -13.33 -0.05
CA GLY A 283 26.92 -13.96 -0.04
C GLY A 283 25.81 -12.92 -0.06
N TYR A 284 24.91 -12.99 0.92
CA TYR A 284 23.78 -12.09 1.03
C TYR A 284 23.44 -11.78 2.49
N LYS A 285 22.64 -10.71 2.68
CA LYS A 285 21.96 -10.39 3.92
C LYS A 285 20.48 -10.23 3.64
N LEU A 286 19.65 -11.00 4.35
CA LEU A 286 18.21 -10.87 4.32
C LEU A 286 17.81 -9.60 5.09
N LEU A 287 17.31 -8.58 4.38
CA LEU A 287 16.94 -7.31 5.02
C LEU A 287 15.60 -7.41 5.75
N SER A 288 14.75 -8.36 5.33
CA SER A 288 13.44 -8.67 5.89
C SER A 288 13.44 -9.79 6.95
N GLU A 289 14.60 -10.16 7.49
CA GLU A 289 14.78 -11.33 8.37
C GLU A 289 13.88 -11.35 9.62
N ARG A 290 13.43 -10.18 10.07
CA ARG A 290 12.56 -10.01 11.24
C ARG A 290 11.13 -10.51 11.00
N LEU A 291 10.69 -10.63 9.75
CA LEU A 291 9.34 -11.07 9.40
C LEU A 291 9.35 -12.58 9.14
N PRO A 292 8.64 -13.39 9.97
CA PRO A 292 8.69 -14.84 9.85
C PRO A 292 8.15 -15.32 8.51
N ARG A 293 8.75 -16.44 8.07
CA ARG A 293 8.37 -17.19 6.87
C ARG A 293 7.89 -18.60 7.21
N ASP A 294 8.20 -19.09 8.42
CA ASP A 294 7.69 -20.37 8.87
C ASP A 294 6.18 -20.27 9.09
N PRO A 295 5.36 -21.11 8.43
CA PRO A 295 3.92 -21.10 8.61
C PRO A 295 3.48 -21.35 10.06
N ALA A 296 4.25 -22.09 10.87
CA ALA A 296 3.96 -22.27 12.29
C ALA A 296 4.13 -20.97 13.10
N GLU A 297 5.14 -20.16 12.78
CA GLU A 297 5.34 -18.87 13.44
C GLU A 297 4.26 -17.85 13.04
N ILE A 298 3.84 -17.87 11.77
CA ILE A 298 2.72 -17.06 11.29
C ILE A 298 1.44 -17.43 12.05
N GLU A 299 1.08 -18.73 12.09
CA GLU A 299 -0.09 -19.22 12.84
C GLU A 299 -0.03 -18.82 14.32
N ARG A 300 1.16 -18.83 14.94
CA ARG A 300 1.36 -18.39 16.33
C ARG A 300 1.06 -16.89 16.49
N ILE A 301 1.61 -16.03 15.65
CA ILE A 301 1.37 -14.57 15.71
C ILE A 301 -0.11 -14.26 15.51
N MET A 302 -0.76 -14.91 14.54
CA MET A 302 -2.19 -14.75 14.30
C MET A 302 -3.03 -15.18 15.51
N ALA A 303 -2.67 -16.30 16.15
CA ALA A 303 -3.34 -16.78 17.36
C ALA A 303 -3.16 -15.83 18.56
N GLU A 304 -1.99 -15.21 18.71
CA GLU A 304 -1.75 -14.17 19.71
C GLU A 304 -2.58 -12.92 19.45
N GLY A 305 -2.64 -12.47 18.19
CA GLY A 305 -3.50 -11.34 17.77
C GLY A 305 -4.98 -11.62 18.02
N ALA A 306 -5.46 -12.84 17.76
CA ALA A 306 -6.84 -13.25 18.04
C ALA A 306 -7.18 -13.18 19.54
N LYS A 307 -6.28 -13.65 20.42
CA LYS A 307 -6.47 -13.57 21.89
C LYS A 307 -6.51 -12.13 22.38
N ALA A 308 -5.65 -11.26 21.84
CA ALA A 308 -5.60 -9.85 22.22
C ALA A 308 -6.92 -9.11 21.90
N ARG A 309 -7.53 -9.38 20.73
CA ARG A 309 -8.83 -8.79 20.34
C ARG A 309 -9.95 -9.17 21.29
N VAL A 310 -10.08 -10.46 21.62
CA VAL A 310 -11.11 -10.94 22.57
C VAL A 310 -10.96 -10.25 23.93
N THR A 311 -9.72 -10.03 24.37
CA THR A 311 -9.46 -9.32 25.64
C THR A 311 -9.87 -7.85 25.57
N GLN A 312 -9.61 -7.17 24.45
CA GLN A 312 -10.03 -5.78 24.25
C GLN A 312 -11.55 -5.62 24.16
N GLU A 313 -12.24 -6.51 23.44
CA GLU A 313 -13.71 -6.52 23.31
C GLU A 313 -14.40 -6.74 24.67
N HIS A 314 -13.86 -7.64 25.51
CA HIS A 314 -14.37 -7.82 26.87
C HIS A 314 -14.11 -6.60 27.77
N ALA A 315 -12.98 -5.93 27.60
CA ALA A 315 -12.66 -4.71 28.35
C ALA A 315 -13.54 -3.52 27.95
N SER A 316 -13.92 -3.38 26.67
CA SER A 316 -14.86 -2.35 26.22
C SER A 316 -16.30 -2.67 26.66
N ALA A 317 -16.76 -3.92 26.52
CA ALA A 317 -18.10 -4.32 26.94
C ALA A 317 -18.32 -4.16 28.47
N GLY A 318 -17.28 -4.34 29.28
CA GLY A 318 -17.34 -4.08 30.72
C GLY A 318 -17.35 -2.60 31.13
N ARG A 319 -17.00 -1.68 30.22
CA ARG A 319 -17.16 -0.23 30.43
C ARG A 319 -18.57 0.25 30.05
N ASP A 320 -19.14 -0.31 28.98
CA ASP A 320 -20.47 0.09 28.50
C ASP A 320 -21.62 -0.37 29.43
N SER A 321 -21.41 -1.43 30.24
CA SER A 321 -22.42 -1.92 31.18
C SER A 321 -22.58 -1.08 32.45
N ASN A 322 -21.91 0.07 32.57
CA ASN A 322 -21.92 0.90 33.78
C ASN A 322 -22.24 2.40 33.56
N SER A 323 -22.72 2.81 32.38
CA SER A 323 -22.97 4.24 32.09
C SER A 323 -24.46 4.60 32.01
N SER A 324 -25.03 5.10 33.11
CA SER A 324 -26.24 5.94 33.05
C SER A 324 -25.99 7.26 32.30
N GLU A 325 -24.72 7.70 32.23
CA GLU A 325 -24.28 8.90 31.50
C GLU A 325 -24.52 8.81 29.98
N GLY A 326 -24.23 7.66 29.34
CA GLY A 326 -24.34 7.52 27.88
C GLY A 326 -25.78 7.66 27.35
N THR A 327 -26.77 7.24 28.13
CA THR A 327 -28.20 7.42 27.79
C THR A 327 -28.66 8.85 27.94
N GLU A 328 -28.14 9.59 28.93
CA GLU A 328 -28.47 11.00 29.15
C GLU A 328 -27.86 11.87 28.04
N SER A 329 -26.58 11.65 27.69
CA SER A 329 -25.90 12.36 26.59
C SER A 329 -26.54 12.08 25.22
N ALA A 330 -27.01 10.86 24.95
CA ALA A 330 -27.68 10.54 23.69
C ALA A 330 -29.00 11.32 23.52
N GLU A 331 -29.75 11.51 24.61
CA GLU A 331 -31.00 12.26 24.60
C GLU A 331 -30.76 13.77 24.46
N GLU A 332 -29.71 14.30 25.10
CA GLU A 332 -29.26 15.69 24.91
C GLU A 332 -28.90 15.98 23.44
N ILE A 333 -28.19 15.07 22.78
CA ILE A 333 -27.80 15.20 21.36
C ILE A 333 -29.04 15.17 20.47
N LYS A 334 -29.99 14.25 20.70
CA LYS A 334 -31.27 14.22 19.97
C LYS A 334 -32.04 15.53 20.12
N ASN A 335 -32.08 16.07 21.33
CA ASN A 335 -32.71 17.37 21.61
C ASN A 335 -31.99 18.51 20.89
N LEU A 336 -30.66 18.49 20.80
CA LEU A 336 -29.88 19.48 20.05
C LEU A 336 -30.18 19.42 18.55
N ILE A 337 -30.26 18.22 17.96
CA ILE A 337 -30.61 17.99 16.56
C ILE A 337 -32.04 18.47 16.27
N ALA A 338 -32.99 18.16 17.15
CA ALA A 338 -34.37 18.63 17.01
C ALA A 338 -34.46 20.16 17.08
N LYS A 339 -33.74 20.80 18.01
CA LYS A 339 -33.63 22.26 18.09
C LYS A 339 -33.00 22.85 16.83
N TYR A 340 -31.96 22.21 16.28
CA TYR A 340 -31.29 22.66 15.06
C TYR A 340 -32.25 22.64 13.87
N ALA A 341 -32.92 21.51 13.64
CA ALA A 341 -33.87 21.36 12.55
C ALA A 341 -35.03 22.37 12.67
N LYS A 342 -35.53 22.61 13.88
CA LYS A 342 -36.53 23.66 14.15
C LYS A 342 -35.98 25.06 13.82
N SER A 343 -34.76 25.38 14.25
CA SER A 343 -34.14 26.69 13.98
C SER A 343 -34.02 26.98 12.49
N VAL A 344 -33.70 25.96 11.69
CA VAL A 344 -33.58 26.07 10.24
C VAL A 344 -34.97 26.16 9.59
N GLY A 345 -35.90 25.28 9.99
CA GLY A 345 -37.26 25.23 9.42
C GLY A 345 -38.08 26.49 9.67
N ASP A 346 -37.93 27.11 10.84
CA ASP A 346 -38.64 28.34 11.20
C ASP A 346 -37.85 29.61 10.83
N ALA A 347 -36.64 29.47 10.31
CA ALA A 347 -35.65 30.55 10.17
C ALA A 347 -35.44 31.34 11.48
N ASP A 348 -35.51 30.65 12.63
CA ASP A 348 -35.43 31.20 13.97
C ASP A 348 -33.97 31.44 14.37
N THR A 349 -33.53 32.68 14.15
CA THR A 349 -32.15 33.08 14.43
C THR A 349 -31.83 33.20 15.92
N GLU A 350 -32.83 33.31 16.79
CA GLU A 350 -32.64 33.32 18.24
C GLU A 350 -32.35 31.89 18.72
N LEU A 351 -33.14 30.92 18.25
CA LEU A 351 -32.88 29.51 18.52
C LEU A 351 -31.55 29.04 17.90
N ALA A 352 -31.20 29.52 16.70
CA ALA A 352 -29.90 29.22 16.09
C ALA A 352 -28.72 29.65 16.96
N SER A 353 -28.81 30.80 17.63
CA SER A 353 -27.74 31.34 18.50
C SER A 353 -27.47 30.50 19.74
N GLN A 354 -28.40 29.62 20.12
CA GLN A 354 -28.27 28.72 21.26
C GLN A 354 -27.61 27.39 20.88
N ILE A 355 -27.47 27.11 19.58
CA ILE A 355 -26.99 25.83 19.04
C ILE A 355 -25.62 26.02 18.41
N TRP A 356 -25.46 27.10 17.66
CA TRP A 356 -24.19 27.45 17.05
C TRP A 356 -23.25 28.01 18.09
N TRP A 357 -21.95 27.81 17.84
CA TRP A 357 -20.94 28.53 18.58
C TRP A 357 -21.05 30.03 18.26
N ASN A 358 -21.72 30.77 19.14
CA ASN A 358 -21.97 32.20 19.00
C ASN A 358 -20.71 33.00 19.37
N SER A 359 -19.73 32.96 18.48
CA SER A 359 -18.41 33.60 18.65
C SER A 359 -18.01 34.36 17.38
N PRO A 360 -17.24 35.46 17.49
CA PRO A 360 -16.55 36.07 16.35
C PRO A 360 -15.60 35.11 15.63
N GLU A 361 -15.15 34.04 16.31
CA GLU A 361 -14.27 33.00 15.76
C GLU A 361 -15.01 31.91 14.99
N ALA A 362 -16.35 31.93 15.03
CA ALA A 362 -17.15 30.98 14.27
C ALA A 362 -16.84 31.09 12.78
N SER A 363 -16.73 29.96 12.11
CA SER A 363 -16.37 29.88 10.70
C SER A 363 -17.25 28.85 10.02
N PHE A 364 -17.92 29.25 8.94
CA PHE A 364 -18.80 28.35 8.21
C PHE A 364 -18.55 28.43 6.71
N ILE A 365 -18.18 27.29 6.12
CA ILE A 365 -17.92 27.15 4.68
C ILE A 365 -19.12 26.49 4.04
N HIS A 366 -19.63 27.08 2.97
CA HIS A 366 -20.74 26.54 2.18
C HIS A 366 -20.47 26.73 0.69
N PRO A 367 -21.25 26.08 -0.22
CA PRO A 367 -20.97 26.12 -1.66
C PRO A 367 -20.95 27.51 -2.31
N LEU A 368 -21.43 28.54 -1.61
CA LEU A 368 -21.52 29.92 -2.12
C LEU A 368 -20.49 30.86 -1.47
N GLY A 369 -19.71 30.41 -0.50
CA GLY A 369 -18.77 31.28 0.21
C GLY A 369 -18.33 30.77 1.57
N HIS A 370 -17.75 31.69 2.32
CA HIS A 370 -17.19 31.45 3.64
C HIS A 370 -17.56 32.63 4.54
N GLU A 371 -18.29 32.33 5.62
CA GLU A 371 -18.75 33.31 6.59
C GLU A 371 -17.91 33.25 7.86
N HIS A 372 -17.55 34.43 8.38
CA HIS A 372 -16.76 34.59 9.60
C HIS A 372 -17.55 35.36 10.67
N GLY A 373 -17.64 34.75 11.85
CA GLY A 373 -18.42 35.22 12.97
C GLY A 373 -19.91 34.84 12.85
N PHE A 374 -20.55 34.64 14.00
CA PHE A 374 -21.94 34.21 14.05
C PHE A 374 -22.93 35.21 13.40
N GLU A 375 -22.64 36.51 13.40
CA GLU A 375 -23.50 37.51 12.73
C GLU A 375 -23.55 37.33 11.21
N GLN A 376 -22.43 36.97 10.57
CA GLN A 376 -22.41 36.68 9.13
C GLN A 376 -23.15 35.37 8.84
N ILE A 377 -22.93 34.33 9.66
CA ILE A 377 -23.63 33.06 9.55
C ILE A 377 -25.15 33.27 9.69
N LYS A 378 -25.57 34.05 10.69
CA LYS A 378 -26.97 34.41 10.93
C LYS A 378 -27.60 35.07 9.70
N GLN A 379 -26.96 36.10 9.16
CA GLN A 379 -27.52 36.87 8.05
C GLN A 379 -27.47 36.12 6.71
N ASN A 380 -26.30 35.58 6.36
CA ASN A 380 -26.02 35.05 5.02
C ASN A 380 -26.41 33.58 4.88
N VAL A 381 -26.25 32.78 5.94
CA VAL A 381 -26.60 31.35 5.94
C VAL A 381 -28.03 31.16 6.42
N TYR A 382 -28.36 31.60 7.63
CA TYR A 382 -29.68 31.33 8.21
C TYR A 382 -30.79 32.12 7.51
N THR A 383 -30.69 33.45 7.44
CA THR A 383 -31.76 34.27 6.88
C THR A 383 -31.82 34.16 5.35
N ARG A 384 -30.68 34.32 4.67
CA ARG A 384 -30.66 34.43 3.21
C ARG A 384 -30.68 33.07 2.49
N LEU A 385 -29.83 32.13 2.89
CA LEU A 385 -29.71 30.82 2.22
C LEU A 385 -30.80 29.86 2.71
N MET A 386 -30.83 29.55 3.99
CA MET A 386 -31.74 28.57 4.58
C MET A 386 -33.18 29.09 4.62
N GLY A 387 -33.40 30.31 5.11
CA GLY A 387 -34.73 30.91 5.19
C GLY A 387 -35.42 31.02 3.83
N GLY A 388 -34.68 31.34 2.77
CA GLY A 388 -35.18 31.27 1.39
C GLY A 388 -35.54 29.83 0.98
N THR A 389 -34.62 28.90 1.18
CA THR A 389 -34.72 27.51 0.71
C THR A 389 -35.83 26.71 1.41
N PHE A 390 -36.05 26.95 2.70
CA PHE A 390 -37.00 26.21 3.54
C PHE A 390 -38.33 26.94 3.76
N SER A 391 -38.51 28.16 3.22
CA SER A 391 -39.81 28.85 3.23
C SER A 391 -40.95 28.05 2.58
N GLU A 392 -40.63 27.12 1.66
CA GLU A 392 -41.58 26.25 0.98
C GLU A 392 -41.50 24.77 1.40
N ARG A 393 -40.55 24.40 2.29
CA ARG A 393 -40.28 23.01 2.69
C ARG A 393 -40.10 22.89 4.20
N LYS A 394 -41.00 22.19 4.87
CA LYS A 394 -40.87 21.91 6.31
C LYS A 394 -39.86 20.79 6.54
N LEU A 395 -38.83 21.05 7.34
CA LEU A 395 -37.90 20.05 7.82
C LEU A 395 -38.56 19.17 8.88
N SER A 396 -38.40 17.86 8.74
CA SER A 396 -38.83 16.85 9.71
C SER A 396 -37.65 15.97 10.08
N VAL A 397 -37.41 15.78 11.37
CA VAL A 397 -36.39 14.86 11.89
C VAL A 397 -37.06 13.53 12.22
N HIS A 398 -36.51 12.43 11.73
CA HIS A 398 -36.99 11.07 11.98
C HIS A 398 -35.81 10.13 12.19
N ASP A 399 -36.03 9.07 12.97
CA ASP A 399 -35.12 7.92 13.09
C ASP A 399 -33.68 8.24 13.52
N VAL A 400 -33.46 9.33 14.27
CA VAL A 400 -32.11 9.73 14.72
C VAL A 400 -31.50 8.69 15.63
N ALA A 401 -30.45 8.04 15.14
CA ALA A 401 -29.63 7.11 15.91
C ALA A 401 -28.42 7.85 16.45
N VAL A 402 -28.19 7.81 17.77
CA VAL A 402 -27.02 8.45 18.40
C VAL A 402 -26.15 7.39 19.05
N GLN A 403 -24.87 7.39 18.71
CA GLN A 403 -23.85 6.56 19.33
C GLN A 403 -22.83 7.47 20.04
N VAL A 404 -22.78 7.37 21.36
CA VAL A 404 -21.81 8.09 22.20
C VAL A 404 -20.51 7.28 22.28
N LEU A 405 -19.38 7.93 22.02
CA LEU A 405 -18.04 7.36 21.92
C LEU A 405 -17.07 8.15 22.81
N GLY A 406 -17.20 7.99 24.14
CA GLY A 406 -16.41 8.75 25.10
C GLY A 406 -16.82 10.22 25.15
N ASP A 407 -15.92 11.12 24.78
CA ASP A 407 -16.14 12.57 24.67
C ASP A 407 -16.64 13.00 23.27
N ALA A 408 -16.87 12.06 22.36
CA ALA A 408 -17.43 12.27 21.04
C ALA A 408 -18.77 11.54 20.86
N ALA A 409 -19.54 11.93 19.85
CA ALA A 409 -20.74 11.19 19.44
C ALA A 409 -20.96 11.27 17.94
N VAL A 410 -21.59 10.23 17.38
CA VAL A 410 -22.07 10.19 16.00
C VAL A 410 -23.59 10.14 16.03
N ALA A 411 -24.23 10.95 15.19
CA ALA A 411 -25.66 10.92 14.98
C ALA A 411 -25.96 10.78 13.48
N GLU A 412 -26.86 9.85 13.14
CA GLU A 412 -27.31 9.58 11.76
C GLU A 412 -28.81 9.82 11.61
#